data_AF-A0A8R1ICA3-F1
#
_entry.id   AF-A0A8R1ICA3-F1
#
_cell.length_a   1.000
_cell.length_b   1.000
_cell.length_c   1.000
_cell.angle_alpha   90.00
_cell.angle_beta   90.00
_cell.angle_gamma   90.00
#
_symmetry.space_group_name_H-M   'P 1'
#
loop_
_entity.id
_entity.type
_entity.pdbx_description
1 polymer ?
#
loop_
_entity_poly.entity_id
_entity_poly.type
_entity_poly.pdbx_seq_one_letter_code
_entity_poly.pdbx_strand_id
1 'polypeptide(L)'
;MSERPFSQDLNGYSQLIPSGDPINNNANGPTISRKVRSRATKAEMKAMTVEQRTERKKKQNRQNSRKCVQKKNKEITDFEAKNIQLKKDIKQVDMIYDRGRILLLEVYKDKIRPRFHSNPPYGNPYEFDARLSDETNAVSYQIKQRNAPELKELEDKYKSAEQKCNEVEEQTTSKTIVKGTLAGQKCRAKKTLTKAHHEYYSEYLQTCVDEKSAMINVLNKYICDFNSYYLGCEPLEELVVLNNNEPSSRLSHGRARPAAALRHFIS
;
A
#
# COMPACT_ATOMS: atom_id res chain seq x y z
N MET A 1 -56.20 26.24 -15.51
CA MET A 1 -56.14 27.69 -15.70
C MET A 1 -54.86 28.17 -15.02
N SER A 2 -53.86 28.54 -15.83
CA SER A 2 -53.34 29.93 -15.98
C SER A 2 -52.76 30.48 -14.68
N GLU A 3 -51.57 31.04 -14.59
CA GLU A 3 -50.51 31.43 -15.52
C GLU A 3 -49.35 31.88 -14.62
N ARG A 4 -48.11 31.86 -15.11
CA ARG A 4 -47.02 32.60 -14.45
C ARG A 4 -47.27 34.11 -14.60
N PRO A 5 -46.54 34.92 -13.84
CA PRO A 5 -45.59 35.76 -14.55
C PRO A 5 -44.17 35.75 -13.99
N PHE A 6 -43.25 35.95 -14.92
CA PHE A 6 -41.85 36.35 -14.79
C PHE A 6 -41.74 37.84 -14.44
N SER A 7 -40.70 38.26 -13.70
CA SER A 7 -39.78 39.41 -13.95
C SER A 7 -38.87 39.61 -12.72
N GLN A 8 -37.53 39.42 -12.79
CA GLN A 8 -36.43 40.43 -12.88
C GLN A 8 -36.51 41.50 -11.76
N ASP A 9 -35.52 41.67 -10.87
CA ASP A 9 -34.13 42.17 -11.06
C ASP A 9 -33.18 41.60 -9.97
N LEU A 10 -31.92 41.16 -10.20
CA LEU A 10 -30.67 41.85 -10.57
C LEU A 10 -30.18 42.95 -9.60
N ASN A 11 -29.24 42.59 -8.71
CA ASN A 11 -28.02 43.29 -8.27
C ASN A 11 -27.64 42.83 -6.85
N GLY A 12 -26.38 42.61 -6.45
CA GLY A 12 -25.10 42.73 -7.13
C GLY A 12 -24.02 42.50 -6.08
N TYR A 13 -23.14 41.53 -6.29
CA TYR A 13 -21.79 41.50 -5.71
C TYR A 13 -20.88 40.80 -6.70
N SER A 14 -20.40 41.61 -7.63
CA SER A 14 -19.31 41.30 -8.55
C SER A 14 -18.01 41.28 -7.74
N GLN A 15 -17.48 40.09 -7.44
CA GLN A 15 -16.08 39.97 -7.04
C GLN A 15 -15.22 39.93 -8.29
N LEU A 16 -14.57 41.07 -8.53
CA LEU A 16 -13.55 41.32 -9.54
C LEU A 16 -12.45 40.26 -9.48
N ILE A 17 -12.25 39.53 -10.57
CA ILE A 17 -11.00 38.82 -10.85
C ILE A 17 -10.09 39.82 -11.58
N PRO A 18 -8.92 40.19 -11.04
CA PRO A 18 -8.01 41.10 -11.71
C PRO A 18 -7.46 40.47 -13.00
N SER A 19 -7.52 41.27 -14.06
CA SER A 19 -6.91 41.06 -15.37
C SER A 19 -5.43 40.73 -15.25
N GLY A 20 -4.96 39.81 -16.10
CA GLY A 20 -3.59 39.31 -16.09
C GLY A 20 -2.56 40.25 -16.69
N ASP A 21 -1.31 39.99 -16.30
CA ASP A 21 -0.09 40.30 -17.03
C ASP A 21 0.71 39.00 -17.28
N PRO A 22 1.52 38.94 -18.35
CA PRO A 22 2.02 37.70 -18.92
C PRO A 22 3.20 37.12 -18.11
N ILE A 23 3.09 35.87 -17.69
CA ILE A 23 4.22 35.13 -17.15
C ILE A 23 5.13 34.76 -18.31
N ASN A 24 6.25 35.47 -18.39
CA ASN A 24 7.34 35.27 -19.34
C ASN A 24 8.00 33.89 -19.14
N ASN A 25 8.33 33.25 -20.26
CA ASN A 25 8.91 31.92 -20.34
C ASN A 25 10.37 31.94 -19.88
N ASN A 26 10.73 31.07 -18.93
CA ASN A 26 12.05 30.46 -18.97
C ASN A 26 11.90 28.94 -18.94
N ALA A 27 12.29 28.33 -20.06
CA ALA A 27 12.27 26.92 -20.32
C ALA A 27 13.50 26.25 -19.69
N ASN A 28 13.29 25.12 -19.02
CA ASN A 28 14.09 23.90 -19.16
C ASN A 28 13.71 22.88 -18.08
N GLY A 29 12.53 22.30 -18.25
CA GLY A 29 12.19 21.02 -17.66
C GLY A 29 11.33 20.28 -18.69
N PRO A 30 11.41 18.94 -18.81
CA PRO A 30 10.54 18.22 -19.72
C PRO A 30 9.10 18.41 -19.23
N THR A 31 8.39 19.35 -19.84
CA THR A 31 6.95 19.51 -19.69
C THR A 31 6.32 18.26 -20.27
N ILE A 32 6.09 17.28 -19.41
CA ILE A 32 5.12 16.22 -19.65
C ILE A 32 3.82 16.96 -19.89
N SER A 33 3.49 17.20 -21.16
CA SER A 33 2.25 17.83 -21.55
C SER A 33 1.14 16.92 -21.06
N ARG A 34 0.56 17.25 -19.90
CA ARG A 34 -0.68 16.64 -19.44
C ARG A 34 -1.66 16.93 -20.56
N LYS A 35 -1.97 15.91 -21.38
CA LYS A 35 -3.01 15.98 -22.42
C LYS A 35 -4.26 16.57 -21.78
N VAL A 36 -4.47 17.85 -21.98
CA VAL A 36 -5.66 18.57 -21.52
C VAL A 36 -6.81 17.87 -22.22
N ARG A 37 -7.76 17.34 -21.45
CA ARG A 37 -8.92 16.67 -22.04
C ARG A 37 -9.65 17.71 -22.89
N SER A 38 -9.67 17.53 -24.21
CA SER A 38 -10.39 18.43 -25.10
C SER A 38 -11.89 18.35 -24.76
N ARG A 39 -12.37 19.38 -24.06
CA ARG A 39 -13.80 19.61 -23.85
C ARG A 39 -14.27 20.44 -25.03
N ALA A 40 -15.40 20.05 -25.65
CA ALA A 40 -16.04 20.94 -26.60
C ALA A 40 -16.42 22.24 -25.91
N THR A 41 -16.19 23.35 -26.58
CA THR A 41 -16.65 24.66 -26.13
C THR A 41 -18.18 24.74 -26.17
N LYS A 42 -18.78 25.64 -25.39
CA LYS A 42 -20.25 25.87 -25.42
C LYS A 42 -20.73 26.22 -26.82
N ALA A 43 -19.92 26.92 -27.61
CA ALA A 43 -20.21 27.31 -28.99
C ALA A 43 -20.27 26.08 -29.92
N GLU A 44 -19.28 25.18 -29.87
CA GLU A 44 -19.32 23.91 -30.61
C GLU A 44 -20.54 23.06 -30.25
N MET A 45 -20.91 23.02 -28.96
CA MET A 45 -22.10 22.31 -28.52
C MET A 45 -23.36 22.94 -29.11
N LYS A 46 -23.48 24.26 -29.14
CA LYS A 46 -24.66 24.97 -29.66
C LYS A 46 -24.83 24.78 -31.17
N ALA A 47 -23.73 24.64 -31.92
CA ALA A 47 -23.73 24.41 -33.37
C ALA A 47 -24.05 22.97 -33.81
N MET A 48 -23.94 21.97 -32.92
CA MET A 48 -24.25 20.57 -33.25
C MET A 48 -25.76 20.27 -33.21
N THR A 49 -26.21 19.42 -34.14
CA THR A 49 -27.57 18.85 -34.12
C THR A 49 -27.78 17.91 -32.92
N VAL A 50 -29.04 17.60 -32.60
CA VAL A 50 -29.38 16.67 -31.51
C VAL A 50 -28.74 15.30 -31.74
N GLU A 51 -28.76 14.81 -32.97
CA GLU A 51 -28.15 13.54 -33.37
C GLU A 51 -26.64 13.56 -33.17
N GLN A 52 -25.93 14.59 -33.64
CA GLN A 52 -24.48 14.73 -33.44
C GLN A 52 -24.09 14.79 -31.96
N ARG A 53 -24.89 15.47 -31.12
CA ARG A 53 -24.67 15.51 -29.66
C ARG A 53 -24.85 14.14 -29.03
N THR A 54 -25.87 13.37 -29.44
CA THR A 54 -26.10 12.02 -28.91
C THR A 54 -25.02 11.03 -29.34
N GLU A 55 -24.57 11.06 -30.59
CA GLU A 55 -23.45 10.26 -31.07
C GLU A 55 -22.14 10.59 -30.34
N ARG A 56 -21.86 11.88 -30.15
CA ARG A 56 -20.69 12.33 -29.37
C ARG A 56 -20.75 11.81 -27.95
N LYS A 57 -21.90 11.90 -27.28
CA LYS A 57 -22.11 11.38 -25.92
C LYS A 57 -21.92 9.85 -25.88
N LYS A 58 -22.44 9.12 -26.87
CA LYS A 58 -22.23 7.66 -27.02
C LYS A 58 -20.74 7.33 -27.19
N LYS A 59 -20.02 8.05 -28.06
CA LYS A 59 -18.57 7.87 -28.30
C LYS A 59 -17.75 8.14 -27.04
N GLN A 60 -18.06 9.23 -26.32
CA GLN A 60 -17.40 9.58 -25.08
C GLN A 60 -17.66 8.54 -23.97
N ASN A 61 -18.91 8.09 -23.82
CA ASN A 61 -19.26 7.03 -22.88
C ASN A 61 -18.53 5.72 -23.19
N ARG A 62 -18.41 5.35 -24.48
CA ARG A 62 -17.65 4.17 -24.93
C ARG A 62 -16.18 4.29 -24.56
N GLN A 63 -15.55 5.45 -24.78
CA GLN A 63 -14.15 5.67 -24.41
C GLN A 63 -13.94 5.68 -22.90
N ASN A 64 -14.83 6.31 -22.14
CA ASN A 64 -14.76 6.34 -20.68
C ASN A 64 -14.93 4.94 -20.07
N SER A 65 -15.87 4.15 -20.59
CA SER A 65 -16.07 2.76 -20.18
C SER A 65 -14.81 1.91 -20.44
N ARG A 66 -14.21 2.02 -21.63
CA ARG A 66 -12.93 1.34 -21.95
C ARG A 66 -11.82 1.73 -20.98
N LYS A 67 -11.63 3.02 -20.71
CA LYS A 67 -10.62 3.51 -19.76
C LYS A 67 -10.88 3.02 -18.34
N CYS A 68 -12.14 2.97 -17.91
CA CYS A 68 -12.52 2.43 -16.60
C CYS A 68 -12.14 0.95 -16.47
N VAL A 69 -12.45 0.13 -17.48
CA VAL A 69 -12.10 -1.29 -17.48
C VAL A 69 -10.59 -1.49 -17.50
N GLN A 70 -9.87 -0.74 -18.35
CA GLN A 70 -8.40 -0.77 -18.42
C GLN A 70 -7.77 -0.42 -17.07
N LYS A 71 -8.24 0.66 -16.42
CA LYS A 71 -7.75 1.05 -15.09
C LYS A 71 -7.93 -0.07 -14.07
N LYS A 72 -9.13 -0.67 -14.01
CA LYS A 72 -9.40 -1.78 -13.07
C LYS A 72 -8.56 -3.03 -13.36
N ASN A 73 -8.30 -3.35 -14.64
CA ASN A 73 -7.41 -4.46 -14.99
C ASN A 73 -5.99 -4.15 -14.53
N LYS A 74 -5.50 -2.95 -14.83
CA LYS A 74 -4.16 -2.51 -14.42
C LYS A 74 -3.98 -2.59 -12.91
N GLU A 75 -4.96 -2.12 -12.13
CA GLU A 75 -4.92 -2.23 -10.66
C GLU A 75 -4.73 -3.69 -10.19
N ILE A 76 -5.41 -4.66 -10.81
CA ILE A 76 -5.23 -6.08 -10.50
C ILE A 76 -3.81 -6.56 -10.86
N THR A 77 -3.33 -6.21 -12.05
CA THR A 77 -1.97 -6.59 -12.50
C THR A 77 -0.89 -5.97 -11.61
N ASP A 78 -1.09 -4.72 -11.16
CA ASP A 78 -0.20 -4.04 -10.23
C ASP A 78 -0.16 -4.78 -8.88
N PHE A 79 -1.30 -5.25 -8.36
CA PHE A 79 -1.34 -6.08 -7.16
C PHE A 79 -0.71 -7.47 -7.36
N GLU A 80 -0.91 -8.11 -8.50
CA GLU A 80 -0.26 -9.40 -8.81
C GLU A 80 1.26 -9.26 -8.79
N ALA A 81 1.79 -8.21 -9.44
CA ALA A 81 3.21 -7.89 -9.42
C ALA A 81 3.71 -7.61 -7.98
N LYS A 82 2.97 -6.81 -7.21
CA LYS A 82 3.28 -6.54 -5.79
C LYS A 82 3.34 -7.84 -4.97
N ASN A 83 2.35 -8.71 -5.10
CA ASN A 83 2.29 -9.99 -4.40
C ASN A 83 3.46 -10.91 -4.76
N ILE A 84 3.86 -10.95 -6.04
CA ILE A 84 5.03 -11.73 -6.47
C ILE A 84 6.29 -11.19 -5.81
N GLN A 85 6.47 -9.87 -5.77
CA GLN A 85 7.63 -9.25 -5.15
C GLN A 85 7.66 -9.52 -3.64
N LEU A 86 6.55 -9.27 -2.94
CA LEU A 86 6.46 -9.51 -1.50
C LEU A 86 6.75 -10.97 -1.11
N LYS A 87 6.33 -11.95 -1.92
CA LYS A 87 6.69 -13.35 -1.70
C LYS A 87 8.19 -13.61 -1.80
N LYS A 88 8.90 -12.89 -2.69
CA LYS A 88 10.36 -12.97 -2.77
C LYS A 88 10.99 -12.32 -1.54
N ASP A 89 10.48 -11.15 -1.16
CA ASP A 89 10.99 -10.41 -0.02
C ASP A 89 10.83 -11.21 1.28
N ILE A 90 9.68 -11.86 1.51
CA ILE A 90 9.47 -12.77 2.66
C ILE A 90 10.56 -13.84 2.73
N LYS A 91 10.81 -14.54 1.61
CA LYS A 91 11.86 -15.59 1.58
C LYS A 91 13.23 -15.03 1.92
N GLN A 92 13.53 -13.83 1.41
CA GLN A 92 14.81 -13.18 1.67
C GLN A 92 14.95 -12.79 3.15
N VAL A 93 13.94 -12.15 3.74
CA VAL A 93 14.01 -11.73 5.15
C VAL A 93 13.97 -12.93 6.10
N ASP A 94 13.27 -14.00 5.76
CA ASP A 94 13.31 -15.26 6.53
C ASP A 94 14.72 -15.84 6.55
N MET A 95 15.36 -15.97 5.38
CA MET A 95 16.73 -16.48 5.29
C MET A 95 17.73 -15.61 6.07
N ILE A 96 17.60 -14.28 5.99
CA ILE A 96 18.47 -13.36 6.72
C ILE A 96 18.26 -13.52 8.22
N TYR A 97 17.02 -13.56 8.68
CA TYR A 97 16.69 -13.72 10.09
C TYR A 97 17.22 -15.04 10.65
N ASP A 98 16.94 -16.17 9.99
CA ASP A 98 17.32 -17.49 10.48
C ASP A 98 18.85 -17.63 10.56
N ARG A 99 19.55 -17.21 9.49
CA ARG A 99 21.02 -17.22 9.48
C ARG A 99 21.62 -16.27 10.51
N GLY A 100 21.06 -15.06 10.62
CA GLY A 100 21.52 -14.05 11.56
C GLY A 100 21.35 -14.49 13.01
N ARG A 101 20.23 -15.12 13.34
CA ARG A 101 19.96 -15.67 14.67
C ARG A 101 20.94 -16.78 15.03
N ILE A 102 21.18 -17.73 14.13
CA ILE A 102 22.14 -18.83 14.36
C ILE A 102 23.53 -18.26 14.64
N LEU A 103 24.03 -17.40 13.75
CA LEU A 103 25.36 -16.82 13.87
C LEU A 103 25.51 -16.01 15.17
N LEU A 104 24.49 -15.23 15.55
CA LEU A 104 24.51 -14.44 16.77
C LEU A 104 24.62 -15.32 18.02
N LEU A 105 23.88 -16.44 18.06
CA LEU A 105 23.94 -17.40 19.17
C LEU A 105 25.30 -18.11 19.25
N GLU A 106 25.85 -18.53 18.10
CA GLU A 106 27.18 -19.14 18.01
C GLU A 106 28.27 -18.17 18.51
N VAL A 107 28.28 -16.93 18.01
CA VAL A 107 29.21 -15.90 18.46
C VAL A 107 29.08 -15.64 19.96
N TYR A 108 27.84 -15.55 20.47
CA TYR A 108 27.64 -15.34 21.90
C TYR A 108 28.25 -16.46 22.74
N LYS A 109 27.98 -17.71 22.36
CA LYS A 109 28.45 -18.90 23.06
C LYS A 109 29.97 -19.05 23.00
N ASP A 110 30.55 -18.88 21.82
CA ASP A 110 31.94 -19.29 21.54
C ASP A 110 32.93 -18.14 21.66
N LYS A 111 32.49 -16.89 21.45
CA LYS A 111 33.39 -15.73 21.42
C LYS A 111 33.09 -14.70 22.52
N ILE A 112 31.82 -14.41 22.80
CA ILE A 112 31.45 -13.42 23.84
C ILE A 112 31.60 -14.02 25.23
N ARG A 113 30.80 -15.04 25.56
CA ARG A 113 30.71 -15.59 26.92
C ARG A 113 32.07 -15.97 27.50
N PRO A 114 32.98 -16.67 26.79
CA PRO A 114 34.28 -17.05 27.34
C PRO A 114 35.16 -15.86 27.75
N ARG A 115 35.01 -14.70 27.10
CA ARG A 115 35.77 -13.48 27.46
C ARG A 115 35.38 -12.94 28.84
N PHE A 116 34.12 -13.08 29.22
CA PHE A 116 33.58 -12.51 30.46
C PHE A 116 33.57 -13.47 31.66
N HIS A 117 34.11 -14.69 31.49
CA HIS A 117 34.30 -15.70 32.55
C HIS A 117 33.03 -15.87 33.42
N SER A 118 33.05 -15.32 34.64
CA SER A 118 32.01 -15.50 35.66
C SER A 118 30.83 -14.52 35.54
N ASN A 119 30.92 -13.48 34.70
CA ASN A 119 29.88 -12.45 34.61
C ASN A 119 29.58 -12.02 33.15
N PRO A 120 29.08 -12.93 32.30
CA PRO A 120 28.72 -12.60 30.92
C PRO A 120 27.50 -11.65 30.85
N PRO A 121 27.46 -10.71 29.89
CA PRO A 121 26.47 -9.61 29.84
C PRO A 121 25.02 -10.07 29.64
N TYR A 122 24.80 -11.28 29.12
CA TYR A 122 23.46 -11.83 28.90
C TYR A 122 23.32 -13.23 29.53
N GLY A 123 24.12 -13.53 30.55
CA GLY A 123 24.04 -14.79 31.27
C GLY A 123 24.53 -15.99 30.45
N ASN A 124 23.96 -17.16 30.69
CA ASN A 124 24.32 -18.36 29.93
C ASN A 124 23.68 -18.36 28.51
N PRO A 125 24.13 -19.22 27.58
CA PRO A 125 23.61 -19.20 26.21
C PRO A 125 22.09 -19.44 26.09
N TYR A 126 21.49 -20.21 27.01
CA TYR A 126 20.05 -20.43 27.03
C TYR A 126 19.29 -19.19 27.50
N GLU A 127 19.80 -18.47 28.49
CA GLU A 127 19.23 -17.19 28.95
C GLU A 127 19.28 -16.13 27.84
N PHE A 128 20.40 -16.06 27.10
CA PHE A 128 20.51 -15.19 25.94
C PHE A 128 19.52 -15.56 24.83
N ASP A 129 19.40 -16.85 24.49
CA ASP A 129 18.46 -17.33 23.47
C ASP A 129 17.00 -17.04 23.84
N ALA A 130 16.64 -17.25 25.10
CA ALA A 130 15.32 -16.91 25.64
C ALA A 130 15.04 -15.40 25.51
N ARG A 131 15.96 -14.56 25.96
CA ARG A 131 15.83 -13.09 25.86
C ARG A 131 15.70 -12.61 24.42
N LEU A 132 16.51 -13.16 23.51
CA LEU A 132 16.43 -12.83 22.09
C LEU A 132 15.07 -13.25 21.50
N SER A 133 14.56 -14.41 21.90
CA SER A 133 13.24 -14.90 21.49
C SER A 133 12.13 -14.00 22.03
N ASP A 134 12.21 -13.56 23.28
CA ASP A 134 11.23 -12.65 23.88
C ASP A 134 11.20 -11.29 23.18
N GLU A 135 12.36 -10.68 22.92
CA GLU A 135 12.43 -9.38 22.23
C GLU A 135 11.93 -9.47 20.77
N THR A 136 12.29 -10.55 20.05
CA THR A 136 11.81 -10.77 18.67
C THR A 136 10.31 -11.07 18.62
N ASN A 137 9.78 -11.83 19.57
CA ASN A 137 8.34 -12.07 19.71
C ASN A 137 7.58 -10.77 20.05
N ALA A 138 8.13 -9.93 20.93
CA ALA A 138 7.52 -8.67 21.31
C ALA A 138 7.39 -7.71 20.12
N VAL A 139 8.44 -7.56 19.30
CA VAL A 139 8.35 -6.70 18.10
C VAL A 139 7.43 -7.29 17.03
N SER A 140 7.43 -8.61 16.82
CA SER A 140 6.48 -9.26 15.91
C SER A 140 5.03 -9.00 16.35
N TYR A 141 4.75 -9.14 17.64
CA TYR A 141 3.42 -8.87 18.20
C TYR A 141 2.98 -7.41 18.01
N GLN A 142 3.88 -6.44 18.22
CA GLN A 142 3.59 -5.02 17.99
C GLN A 142 3.25 -4.73 16.53
N ILE A 143 3.96 -5.31 15.57
CA ILE A 143 3.67 -5.16 14.14
C ILE A 143 2.29 -5.75 13.82
N LYS A 144 1.98 -6.95 14.30
CA LYS A 144 0.65 -7.58 14.13
C LYS A 144 -0.45 -6.71 14.68
N GLN A 145 -0.30 -6.21 15.91
CA GLN A 145 -1.31 -5.34 16.53
C GLN A 145 -1.52 -4.06 15.73
N ARG A 146 -0.44 -3.43 15.27
CA ARG A 146 -0.50 -2.19 14.47
C ARG A 146 -1.26 -2.39 13.16
N ASN A 147 -1.05 -3.52 12.49
CA ASN A 147 -1.63 -3.78 11.17
C ASN A 147 -3.00 -4.49 11.24
N ALA A 148 -3.35 -5.07 12.38
CA ALA A 148 -4.60 -5.83 12.58
C ALA A 148 -5.88 -5.08 12.18
N PRO A 149 -6.07 -3.78 12.49
CA PRO A 149 -7.29 -3.08 12.11
C PRO A 149 -7.51 -2.99 10.59
N GLU A 150 -6.45 -2.65 9.83
CA GLU A 150 -6.52 -2.53 8.38
C GLU A 150 -6.66 -3.89 7.71
N LEU A 151 -5.93 -4.90 8.20
CA LEU A 151 -6.08 -6.28 7.73
C LEU A 151 -7.49 -6.82 7.92
N LYS A 152 -8.10 -6.56 9.09
CA LYS A 152 -9.47 -6.97 9.37
C LYS A 152 -10.47 -6.28 8.44
N GLU A 153 -10.32 -4.98 8.20
CA GLU A 153 -11.18 -4.25 7.26
C GLU A 153 -11.09 -4.82 5.84
N LEU A 154 -9.88 -5.18 5.39
CA LEU A 154 -9.65 -5.79 4.07
C LEU A 154 -10.20 -7.22 4.00
N GLU A 155 -10.04 -8.00 5.06
CA GLU A 155 -10.60 -9.35 5.17
C GLU A 155 -12.13 -9.33 5.11
N ASP A 156 -12.78 -8.42 5.83
CA ASP A 156 -14.23 -8.24 5.80
C ASP A 156 -14.72 -7.82 4.41
N LYS A 157 -13.98 -6.94 3.72
CA LYS A 157 -14.27 -6.59 2.32
C LYS A 157 -14.13 -7.78 1.38
N TYR A 158 -13.10 -8.61 1.57
CA TYR A 158 -12.91 -9.84 0.81
C TYR A 158 -14.08 -10.82 1.03
N LYS A 159 -14.44 -11.10 2.28
CA LYS A 159 -15.59 -11.96 2.63
C LYS A 159 -16.91 -11.43 2.08
N SER A 160 -17.16 -10.12 2.16
CA SER A 160 -18.36 -9.52 1.58
C SER A 160 -18.39 -9.64 0.05
N ALA A 161 -17.24 -9.52 -0.62
CA ALA A 161 -17.14 -9.70 -2.07
C ALA A 161 -17.33 -11.17 -2.47
N GLU A 162 -16.87 -12.11 -1.66
CA GLU A 162 -17.04 -13.55 -1.84
C GLU A 162 -18.51 -13.94 -1.73
N GLN A 163 -19.20 -13.51 -0.66
CA GLN A 163 -20.64 -13.72 -0.47
C GLN A 163 -21.45 -13.22 -1.67
N LYS A 164 -21.21 -11.97 -2.12
CA LYS A 164 -21.87 -11.41 -3.30
C LYS A 164 -21.56 -12.16 -4.59
N CYS A 165 -20.36 -12.72 -4.71
CA CYS A 165 -20.01 -13.54 -5.86
C CYS A 165 -20.81 -14.83 -5.86
N ASN A 166 -20.87 -15.52 -4.71
CA ASN A 166 -21.62 -16.77 -4.55
C ASN A 166 -23.12 -16.55 -4.79
N GLU A 167 -23.72 -15.52 -4.20
CA GLU A 167 -25.13 -15.13 -4.42
C GLU A 167 -25.43 -14.96 -5.93
N VAL A 168 -24.55 -14.28 -6.67
CA VAL A 168 -24.74 -14.03 -8.10
C VAL A 168 -24.46 -15.28 -8.92
N GLU A 169 -23.59 -16.19 -8.46
CA GLU A 169 -23.33 -17.47 -9.12
C GLU A 169 -24.50 -18.45 -8.99
N GLU A 170 -25.12 -18.50 -7.81
CA GLU A 170 -26.30 -19.31 -7.48
C GLU A 170 -27.58 -18.83 -8.16
N GLN A 171 -27.64 -17.56 -8.58
CA GLN A 171 -28.72 -17.06 -9.42
C GLN A 171 -28.80 -17.87 -10.71
N THR A 172 -29.88 -18.63 -10.84
CA THR A 172 -30.30 -19.28 -12.08
C THR A 172 -31.09 -18.30 -12.93
N THR A 173 -31.12 -18.52 -14.24
CA THR A 173 -31.97 -17.75 -15.16
C THR A 173 -33.44 -17.96 -14.80
N SER A 174 -33.99 -17.09 -13.95
CA SER A 174 -35.43 -16.96 -13.78
C SER A 174 -36.02 -16.34 -15.05
N LYS A 175 -37.31 -16.59 -15.32
CA LYS A 175 -38.05 -16.07 -16.50
C LYS A 175 -37.98 -14.53 -16.63
N THR A 176 -37.58 -13.82 -15.58
CA THR A 176 -37.54 -12.36 -15.49
C THR A 176 -36.14 -11.75 -15.76
N ILE A 177 -35.06 -12.55 -15.76
CA ILE A 177 -33.68 -12.04 -15.92
C ILE A 177 -33.15 -12.43 -17.31
N VAL A 178 -32.90 -11.42 -18.15
CA VAL A 178 -32.28 -11.60 -19.47
C VAL A 178 -30.89 -12.23 -19.32
N LYS A 179 -30.60 -13.34 -20.00
CA LYS A 179 -29.30 -14.06 -19.93
C LYS A 179 -28.05 -13.16 -19.99
N GLY A 180 -28.09 -12.11 -20.81
CA GLY A 180 -26.98 -11.15 -20.98
C GLY A 180 -26.70 -10.28 -19.75
N THR A 181 -27.68 -10.03 -18.88
CA THR A 181 -27.47 -9.24 -17.65
C THR A 181 -26.83 -10.10 -16.54
N LEU A 182 -27.19 -11.38 -16.44
CA LEU A 182 -26.65 -12.31 -15.44
C LEU A 182 -25.18 -12.64 -15.69
N ALA A 183 -24.78 -12.98 -16.92
CA ALA A 183 -23.37 -13.22 -17.24
C ALA A 183 -22.49 -11.99 -16.95
N GLY A 184 -23.00 -10.79 -17.24
CA GLY A 184 -22.35 -9.54 -16.91
C GLY A 184 -22.23 -9.29 -15.40
N GLN A 185 -23.24 -9.66 -14.61
CA GLN A 185 -23.20 -9.59 -13.14
C GLN A 185 -22.17 -10.56 -12.57
N LYS A 186 -22.16 -11.83 -13.00
CA LYS A 186 -21.16 -12.85 -12.59
C LYS A 186 -19.74 -12.37 -12.88
N CYS A 187 -19.48 -11.86 -14.09
CA CYS A 187 -18.17 -11.33 -14.46
C CYS A 187 -17.73 -10.16 -13.57
N ARG A 188 -18.64 -9.22 -13.25
CA ARG A 188 -18.33 -8.08 -12.37
C ARG A 188 -18.09 -8.51 -10.92
N ALA A 189 -18.86 -9.47 -10.42
CA ALA A 189 -18.72 -10.01 -9.07
C ALA A 189 -17.36 -10.70 -8.90
N LYS A 190 -17.00 -11.60 -9.83
CA LYS A 190 -15.67 -12.25 -9.87
C LYS A 190 -14.54 -11.25 -9.86
N LYS A 191 -14.60 -10.24 -10.73
CA LYS A 191 -13.55 -9.22 -10.81
C LYS A 191 -13.42 -8.40 -9.50
N THR A 192 -14.53 -8.18 -8.81
CA THR A 192 -14.53 -7.48 -7.51
C THR A 192 -13.90 -8.35 -6.43
N LEU A 193 -14.27 -9.64 -6.40
CA LEU A 193 -13.66 -10.65 -5.53
C LEU A 193 -12.15 -10.75 -5.75
N THR A 194 -11.71 -10.92 -7.00
CA THR A 194 -10.28 -10.98 -7.36
C THR A 194 -9.52 -9.77 -6.86
N LYS A 195 -10.07 -8.56 -7.06
CA LYS A 195 -9.43 -7.34 -6.56
C LYS A 195 -9.34 -7.33 -5.03
N ALA A 196 -10.43 -7.63 -4.32
CA ALA A 196 -10.46 -7.63 -2.87
C ALA A 196 -9.49 -8.67 -2.27
N HIS A 197 -9.43 -9.86 -2.86
CA HIS A 197 -8.47 -10.90 -2.50
C HIS A 197 -7.03 -10.40 -2.62
N HIS A 198 -6.68 -9.83 -3.77
CA HIS A 198 -5.32 -9.33 -3.99
C HIS A 198 -4.93 -8.16 -3.08
N GLU A 199 -5.89 -7.29 -2.75
CA GLU A 199 -5.68 -6.16 -1.84
C GLU A 199 -5.40 -6.65 -0.41
N TYR A 200 -6.28 -7.52 0.12
CA TYR A 200 -6.07 -8.19 1.41
C TYR A 200 -4.75 -8.96 1.46
N TYR A 201 -4.49 -9.80 0.47
CA TYR A 201 -3.32 -10.66 0.45
C TYR A 201 -2.01 -9.87 0.34
N SER A 202 -2.00 -8.76 -0.39
CA SER A 202 -0.82 -7.88 -0.46
C SER A 202 -0.49 -7.28 0.90
N GLU A 203 -1.50 -6.86 1.66
CA GLU A 203 -1.30 -6.26 2.98
C GLU A 203 -0.87 -7.31 4.02
N TYR A 204 -1.43 -8.52 3.91
CA TYR A 204 -1.02 -9.67 4.72
C TYR A 204 0.48 -9.98 4.50
N LEU A 205 0.89 -10.11 3.23
CA LEU A 205 2.29 -10.38 2.91
C LEU A 205 3.23 -9.25 3.36
N GLN A 206 2.81 -7.99 3.21
CA GLN A 206 3.59 -6.84 3.69
C GLN A 206 3.78 -6.93 5.22
N THR A 207 2.73 -7.27 5.96
CA THR A 207 2.80 -7.45 7.41
C THR A 207 3.82 -8.53 7.78
N CYS A 208 3.86 -9.66 7.06
CA CYS A 208 4.89 -10.69 7.27
C CYS A 208 6.32 -10.18 7.03
N VAL A 209 6.53 -9.37 5.98
CA VAL A 209 7.85 -8.73 5.71
C VAL A 209 8.23 -7.78 6.83
N ASP A 210 7.29 -6.93 7.27
CA ASP A 210 7.52 -5.93 8.32
C ASP A 210 7.85 -6.59 9.66
N GLU A 211 7.14 -7.67 10.01
CA GLU A 211 7.43 -8.47 11.20
C GLU A 211 8.87 -8.99 11.19
N LYS A 212 9.27 -9.67 10.11
CA LYS A 212 10.60 -10.26 10.00
C LYS A 212 11.70 -9.21 9.95
N SER A 213 11.44 -8.08 9.28
CA SER A 213 12.37 -6.94 9.27
C SER A 213 12.56 -6.35 10.67
N ALA A 214 11.48 -6.23 11.45
CA ALA A 214 11.58 -5.78 12.84
C ALA A 214 12.38 -6.77 13.71
N MET A 215 12.20 -8.08 13.50
CA MET A 215 13.00 -9.10 14.19
C MET A 215 14.49 -9.03 13.80
N ILE A 216 14.81 -8.77 12.52
CA ILE A 216 16.19 -8.54 12.07
C ILE A 216 16.80 -7.31 12.77
N ASN A 217 16.03 -6.24 12.97
CA ASN A 217 16.51 -5.06 13.69
C ASN A 217 16.87 -5.37 15.15
N VAL A 218 16.17 -6.30 15.79
CA VAL A 218 16.55 -6.81 17.12
C VAL A 218 17.90 -7.53 17.05
N LEU A 219 18.12 -8.39 16.05
CA LEU A 219 19.44 -9.03 15.85
C LEU A 219 20.54 -7.98 15.67
N ASN A 220 20.31 -6.97 14.83
CA ASN A 220 21.28 -5.92 14.55
C ASN A 220 21.65 -5.11 15.80
N LYS A 221 20.70 -4.88 16.72
CA LYS A 221 20.99 -4.27 18.01
C LYS A 221 22.01 -5.08 18.82
N TYR A 222 21.81 -6.39 18.92
CA TYR A 222 22.76 -7.27 19.62
C TYR A 222 24.11 -7.36 18.90
N ILE A 223 24.13 -7.33 17.58
CA ILE A 223 25.39 -7.28 16.81
C ILE A 223 26.18 -6.01 17.14
N CYS A 224 25.51 -4.85 17.17
CA CYS A 224 26.13 -3.59 17.55
C CYS A 224 26.64 -3.61 19.00
N ASP A 225 25.83 -4.13 19.93
CA ASP A 225 26.23 -4.29 21.33
C ASP A 225 27.45 -5.21 21.44
N PHE A 226 27.46 -6.33 20.72
CA PHE A 226 28.60 -7.25 20.68
C PHE A 226 29.85 -6.58 20.15
N ASN A 227 29.77 -5.91 19.00
CA ASN A 227 30.89 -5.19 18.41
C ASN A 227 31.46 -4.11 19.34
N SER A 228 30.65 -3.51 20.22
CA SER A 228 31.12 -2.55 21.22
C SER A 228 32.09 -3.18 22.24
N TYR A 229 31.89 -4.45 22.60
CA TYR A 229 32.85 -5.21 23.43
C TYR A 229 34.17 -5.50 22.69
N TYR A 230 34.20 -5.32 21.36
CA TYR A 230 35.39 -5.51 20.53
C TYR A 230 36.07 -4.19 20.13
N LEU A 231 35.63 -3.00 20.53
CA LEU A 231 36.31 -1.74 20.14
C LEU A 231 37.76 -1.56 20.68
N GLY A 232 38.38 -2.61 21.25
CA GLY A 232 39.81 -2.76 21.52
C GLY A 232 40.46 -4.04 20.96
N CYS A 233 39.77 -4.80 20.10
CA CYS A 233 40.23 -5.99 19.37
C CYS A 233 39.67 -5.95 17.93
N GLU A 234 40.19 -6.76 17.00
CA GLU A 234 39.68 -6.74 15.61
C GLU A 234 38.14 -6.98 15.55
N PRO A 235 37.41 -6.27 14.67
CA PRO A 235 35.97 -6.45 14.50
C PRO A 235 35.62 -7.88 14.04
N LEU A 236 34.47 -8.40 14.47
CA LEU A 236 33.95 -9.68 13.99
C LEU A 236 33.44 -9.53 12.55
N GLU A 237 34.32 -9.72 11.57
CA GLU A 237 34.02 -9.68 10.13
C GLU A 237 32.80 -10.55 9.76
N GLU A 238 32.61 -11.67 10.46
CA GLU A 238 31.48 -12.60 10.27
C GLU A 238 30.11 -11.95 10.54
N LEU A 239 30.00 -11.00 11.47
CA LEU A 239 28.73 -10.33 11.83
C LEU A 239 28.41 -9.12 10.93
N VAL A 240 29.41 -8.52 10.29
CA VAL A 240 29.26 -7.33 9.43
C VAL A 240 28.43 -7.66 8.17
N VAL A 241 28.38 -8.93 7.76
CA VAL A 241 27.63 -9.41 6.59
C VAL A 241 26.11 -9.22 6.73
N LEU A 242 25.57 -9.11 7.96
CA LEU A 242 24.14 -8.94 8.19
C LEU A 242 23.67 -7.49 7.96
N ASN A 243 24.52 -6.48 8.17
CA ASN A 243 24.18 -5.06 8.00
C ASN A 243 24.12 -4.62 6.53
N ASN A 244 24.80 -5.33 5.61
CA ASN A 244 24.90 -4.94 4.20
C ASN A 244 23.77 -5.50 3.32
N ASN A 245 22.82 -6.24 3.91
CA ASN A 245 21.69 -6.86 3.20
C ASN A 245 20.35 -6.22 3.58
N GLU A 246 20.33 -4.90 3.85
CA GLU A 246 19.04 -4.18 3.89
C GLU A 246 18.29 -4.45 2.57
N PRO A 247 17.09 -5.04 2.60
CA PRO A 247 16.26 -5.11 1.42
C PRO A 247 16.02 -3.67 0.97
N SER A 248 16.48 -3.34 -0.23
CA SER A 248 16.48 -2.00 -0.79
C SER A 248 15.14 -1.33 -0.53
N SER A 249 15.12 -0.39 0.43
CA SER A 249 13.98 0.43 0.79
C SER A 249 13.75 1.47 -0.31
N ARG A 250 13.41 1.00 -1.51
CA ARG A 250 12.99 1.83 -2.64
C ARG A 250 11.67 1.31 -3.15
N LEU A 251 10.61 1.75 -2.48
CA LEU A 251 9.39 2.31 -3.09
C LEU A 251 8.45 2.78 -1.96
N SER A 252 8.88 3.80 -1.21
CA SER A 252 7.94 4.71 -0.55
C SER A 252 7.24 5.54 -1.63
N HIS A 253 6.19 4.98 -2.24
CA HIS A 253 5.21 5.76 -2.98
C HIS A 253 3.92 5.86 -2.18
N GLY A 254 3.94 6.84 -1.27
CA GLY A 254 2.78 7.68 -1.00
C GLY A 254 1.67 7.07 -0.15
N ARG A 255 1.85 7.07 1.17
CA ARG A 255 0.83 7.53 2.14
C ARG A 255 1.55 8.11 3.36
N ALA A 256 1.97 9.36 3.25
CA ALA A 256 2.14 10.18 4.45
C ALA A 256 0.74 10.38 5.05
N ARG A 257 0.41 9.65 6.12
CA ARG A 257 -0.68 10.05 7.01
C ARG A 257 -0.07 10.99 8.05
N PRO A 258 -0.67 12.17 8.29
CA PRO A 258 -0.13 13.11 9.26
C PRO A 258 -0.25 12.48 10.66
N ALA A 259 0.88 12.41 11.36
CA ALA A 259 0.88 12.15 12.80
C ALA A 259 0.11 13.29 13.47
N ALA A 260 -1.08 12.97 14.00
CA ALA A 260 -1.78 13.86 14.89
C ALA A 260 -0.91 14.05 16.14
N ALA A 261 -0.51 15.30 16.37
CA ALA A 261 0.22 15.73 17.55
C ALA A 261 -0.61 15.43 18.81
N LEU A 262 -0.10 14.53 19.65
CA LEU A 262 -0.47 14.46 21.06
C LEU A 262 0.58 15.24 21.85
N ARG A 263 0.37 16.55 21.94
CA ARG A 263 0.87 17.37 23.05
C ARG A 263 -0.19 17.32 24.14
N HIS A 264 0.16 16.83 25.33
CA HIS A 264 -0.33 17.24 26.66
C HIS A 264 0.59 16.52 27.67
N PHE A 265 1.57 17.18 28.31
CA PHE A 265 1.46 17.90 29.59
C PHE A 265 0.69 17.12 30.65
N ILE A 266 1.37 16.68 31.73
CA ILE A 266 1.07 16.83 33.19
C ILE A 266 2.37 16.36 33.92
N SER A 267 3.14 17.31 34.47
CA SER A 267 3.39 17.60 35.91
C SER A 267 4.28 16.61 36.64
#